data_AF-A0AA41L0K8-F1
#
_entry.id   AF-A0AA41L0K8-F1
#
_cell.length_a   1.000
_cell.length_b   1.000
_cell.length_c   1.000
_cell.angle_alpha   90.00
_cell.angle_beta   90.00
_cell.angle_gamma   90.00
#
_symmetry.space_group_name_H-M   'P 1'
#
loop_
_entity.id
_entity.type
_entity.pdbx_description
1 polymer ?
#
loop_
_entity_poly.entity_id
_entity_poly.type
_entity_poly.pdbx_seq_one_letter_code
_entity_poly.pdbx_strand_id
1 'polypeptide(L)' 'MSIYRAEGLEAFRDYEAALAEEHAMAHELAQCAKIEVYNLLAADLFERVTAARARTQAAFKLVESFKA' A
#
# COMPACT_ATOMS: atom_id res chain seq x y z
N MET A 1 -6.58 20.75 15.20
CA MET A 1 -6.47 19.55 16.07
C MET A 1 -5.66 18.51 15.31
N SER A 2 -4.36 18.36 15.63
CA SER A 2 -3.57 17.21 15.16
C SER A 2 -3.85 16.08 16.14
N ILE A 3 -4.56 15.04 15.70
CA ILE A 3 -4.93 13.89 16.53
C ILE A 3 -3.70 13.01 16.86
N TYR A 4 -2.56 13.27 16.20
CA TYR A 4 -1.33 12.51 16.36
C TYR A 4 -0.22 13.37 16.99
N ARG A 5 0.55 12.77 17.92
CA ARG A 5 1.86 13.29 18.38
C ARG A 5 2.80 13.44 17.17
N ALA A 6 3.86 14.24 17.28
CA ALA A 6 4.78 14.51 16.16
C ALA A 6 5.29 13.22 15.47
N GLU A 7 5.55 12.18 16.27
CA GLU A 7 5.95 10.84 15.80
C GLU A 7 4.84 10.13 14.98
N GLY A 8 3.58 10.35 15.33
CA GLY A 8 2.43 9.79 14.59
C GLY A 8 2.12 10.54 13.28
N LEU A 9 2.54 11.80 13.15
CA LEU A 9 2.47 12.53 11.87
C LEU A 9 3.48 11.99 10.85
N GLU A 10 4.67 11.59 11.31
CA GLU A 10 5.68 10.94 10.46
C GLU A 10 5.22 9.54 10.05
N ALA A 11 4.72 8.73 11.00
CA ALA A 11 4.13 7.43 10.70
C ALA A 11 2.92 7.51 9.75
N PHE A 12 2.11 8.58 9.83
CA PHE A 12 1.01 8.81 8.90
C PHE A 12 1.49 9.16 7.49
N ARG A 13 2.58 9.93 7.35
CA ARG A 13 3.19 10.23 6.05
C ARG A 13 3.77 8.98 5.40
N ASP A 14 4.43 8.13 6.19
CA ASP A 14 4.93 6.84 5.71
C ASP A 14 3.80 5.92 5.27
N TYR A 15 2.68 5.93 6.00
CA TYR A 15 1.46 5.22 5.62
C TYR A 15 0.84 5.77 4.32
N GLU A 16 0.73 7.10 4.16
CA GLU A 16 0.21 7.71 2.93
C GLU A 16 1.08 7.37 1.71
N ALA A 17 2.40 7.38 1.87
CA ALA A 17 3.33 7.01 0.80
C ALA A 17 3.18 5.53 0.40
N ALA A 18 3.10 4.63 1.39
CA ALA A 18 2.88 3.21 1.15
C ALA A 18 1.51 2.94 0.48
N LEU A 19 0.47 3.65 0.91
CA LEU A 19 -0.87 3.53 0.34
C LEU A 19 -0.93 4.00 -1.13
N ALA A 20 -0.21 5.08 -1.47
CA ALA A 20 -0.11 5.56 -2.84
C ALA A 20 0.59 4.56 -3.76
N GLU A 21 1.65 3.91 -3.25
CA GLU A 21 2.37 2.84 -3.97
C GLU A 21 1.48 1.62 -4.20
N GLU A 22 0.75 1.17 -3.19
CA GLU A 22 -0.22 0.06 -3.31
C GLU A 22 -1.31 0.38 -4.34
N HIS A 23 -1.87 1.60 -4.30
CA HIS A 23 -2.88 2.04 -5.26
C HIS A 23 -2.35 2.08 -6.70
N ALA A 24 -1.11 2.53 -6.91
CA ALA A 24 -0.49 2.53 -8.23
C ALA A 24 -0.32 1.10 -8.78
N MET A 25 0.18 0.17 -7.96
CA MET A 25 0.35 -1.22 -8.37
C MET A 25 -0.99 -1.94 -8.62
N ALA A 26 -2.01 -1.66 -7.80
CA ALA A 26 -3.36 -2.19 -8.02
C ALA A 26 -3.99 -1.63 -9.32
N HIS A 27 -3.70 -0.38 -9.66
CA HIS A 27 -4.14 0.23 -10.91
C HIS A 27 -3.47 -0.43 -12.13
N GLU A 28 -2.15 -0.65 -12.08
CA GLU A 28 -1.40 -1.39 -13.12
C GLU A 28 -1.99 -2.80 -13.31
N LEU A 29 -2.22 -3.53 -12.21
CA LEU A 29 -2.83 -4.86 -12.26
C LEU A 29 -4.23 -4.84 -12.88
N ALA A 30 -5.06 -3.86 -12.54
CA ALA A 30 -6.40 -3.72 -13.11
C ALA A 30 -6.38 -3.39 -14.61
N GLN A 31 -5.38 -2.64 -15.07
CA GLN A 31 -5.15 -2.41 -16.50
C GLN A 31 -4.68 -3.68 -17.21
N CYS A 32 -3.81 -4.48 -16.59
CA CYS A 32 -3.38 -5.77 -17.12
C CYS A 32 -4.50 -6.81 -17.16
N ALA A 33 -5.41 -6.82 -16.19
CA ALA A 33 -6.57 -7.72 -16.18
C ALA A 33 -7.55 -7.48 -17.35
N LYS A 34 -7.50 -6.30 -17.98
CA LYS A 34 -8.25 -5.97 -19.21
C LYS A 34 -7.62 -6.52 -20.50
N ILE A 35 -6.39 -7.03 -20.43
CA ILE A 35 -5.63 -7.56 -21.57
C ILE A 35 -5.28 -9.01 -21.23
N GLU A 36 -6.05 -9.98 -21.76
CA GLU A 36 -5.89 -11.44 -21.60
C GLU A 36 -4.53 -12.03 -22.05
N VAL A 37 -3.47 -11.23 -22.21
CA VAL A 37 -2.29 -11.59 -23.02
C VAL A 37 -1.05 -11.98 -22.21
N TYR A 38 -0.98 -11.78 -20.89
CA TYR A 38 0.27 -12.11 -20.15
C TYR A 38 0.05 -12.77 -18.79
N ASN A 39 -0.22 -14.07 -18.78
CA ASN A 39 -0.25 -14.90 -17.56
C ASN A 39 1.05 -14.79 -16.73
N LEU A 40 2.21 -14.53 -17.36
CA LEU A 40 3.48 -14.33 -16.66
C LEU A 40 3.65 -12.93 -16.06
N LEU A 41 3.16 -11.88 -16.72
CA LEU A 41 3.24 -10.50 -16.22
C LEU A 41 2.23 -10.26 -15.09
N ALA A 42 1.07 -10.91 -15.17
CA ALA A 42 0.06 -10.85 -14.12
C ALA A 42 0.58 -11.46 -12.81
N ALA A 43 1.32 -12.58 -12.85
CA ALA A 43 1.87 -13.23 -11.67
C ALA A 43 2.86 -12.33 -10.90
N ASP A 44 3.81 -11.70 -11.61
CA ASP A 44 4.75 -10.73 -11.01
C ASP A 44 4.02 -9.52 -10.40
N LEU A 45 2.99 -9.00 -11.10
CA LEU A 45 2.18 -7.91 -10.58
C LEU A 45 1.39 -8.31 -9.33
N PHE A 46 0.86 -9.53 -9.27
CA PHE A 46 0.18 -10.05 -8.08
C PHE A 46 1.13 -10.19 -6.88
N GLU A 47 2.36 -10.65 -7.09
CA GLU A 47 3.39 -10.72 -6.05
C GLU A 47 3.75 -9.31 -5.55
N ARG A 48 3.96 -8.36 -6.46
CA ARG A 48 4.27 -6.96 -6.13
C ARG A 48 3.13 -6.29 -5.35
N VAL A 49 1.88 -6.44 -5.77
CA VAL A 49 0.71 -5.91 -5.06
C VAL A 49 0.57 -6.53 -3.67
N THR A 50 0.82 -7.83 -3.54
CA THR A 50 0.74 -8.54 -2.25
C THR A 50 1.83 -8.05 -1.29
N ALA A 51 3.06 -7.85 -1.78
CA ALA A 51 4.16 -7.29 -1.01
C ALA A 51 3.88 -5.84 -0.58
N ALA A 52 3.33 -5.01 -1.48
CA ALA A 52 2.93 -3.64 -1.16
C ALA A 52 1.87 -3.61 -0.06
N ARG A 53 0.81 -4.41 -0.20
CA ARG A 53 -0.26 -4.53 0.80
C ARG A 53 0.25 -4.97 2.17
N ALA A 54 1.22 -5.89 2.22
CA ALA A 54 1.82 -6.31 3.49
C ALA A 54 2.56 -5.16 4.20
N ARG A 55 3.25 -4.30 3.44
CA ARG A 55 3.89 -3.09 3.97
C ARG A 55 2.86 -2.09 4.47
N THR A 56 1.80 -1.84 3.71
CA THR A 56 0.70 -0.95 4.12
C THR A 56 0.05 -1.43 5.41
N GLN A 57 -0.20 -2.73 5.56
CA GLN A 57 -0.77 -3.30 6.78
C GLN A 57 0.17 -3.18 7.98
N ALA A 58 1.48 -3.34 7.78
CA ALA A 58 2.46 -3.15 8.85
C ALA A 58 2.52 -1.68 9.31
N ALA A 59 2.56 -0.74 8.35
CA ALA A 59 2.52 0.70 8.62
C ALA A 59 1.21 1.10 9.33
N PHE A 60 0.07 0.57 8.87
CA PHE A 60 -1.23 0.83 9.49
C PHE A 60 -1.29 0.34 10.95
N LYS A 61 -0.82 -0.87 11.24
CA LYS A 61 -0.74 -1.39 12.61
C LYS A 61 0.14 -0.53 13.52
N LEU A 62 1.23 0.00 12.98
CA LEU A 62 2.10 0.92 13.70
C LEU A 62 1.37 2.24 14.01
N VAL A 63 0.66 2.81 13.03
CA VAL A 63 -0.19 3.99 13.23
C VAL A 63 -1.29 3.73 14.26
N GLU A 64 -1.95 2.56 14.24
CA GLU A 64 -2.97 2.19 15.23
C GLU A 64 -2.40 2.07 16.64
N SER A 65 -1.14 1.65 16.80
CA SER A 65 -0.50 1.56 18.13
C SER A 65 -0.31 2.93 18.82
N PHE A 66 -0.38 4.02 18.05
CA PHE A 66 -0.34 5.39 18.56
C PHE A 66 -1.72 6.01 18.80
N LYS A 67 -2.79 5.26 18.53
CA LYS A 67 -4.17 5.69 18.77
C LYS A 67 -4.49 5.50 20.26
N ALA A 68 -4.78 6.62 20.95
CA ALA A 68 -5.14 6.63 22.38
C ALA A 68 -6.54 6.06 22.64
#